data_AF-A0A7W0V9J7-F1
#
_entry.id   AF-A0A7W0V9J7-F1
#
_cell.length_a   1.000
_cell.length_b   1.000
_cell.length_c   1.000
_cell.angle_alpha   90.00
_cell.angle_beta   90.00
_cell.angle_gamma   90.00
#
_symmetry.space_group_name_H-M   'P 1'
#
loop_
_entity.id
_entity.type
_entity.pdbx_description
1 polymer ?
#
loop_
_entity_poly.entity_id
_entity_poly.type
_entity_poly.pdbx_seq_one_letter_code
_entity_poly.pdbx_strand_id
1 'polypeptide(L)'
;MAVGFFDMFLDSDYRQRSDINEVRGDAAEARAMAAETSATLGRQIAIQREQIRDLHMLTSMLARMLIESGVIDEKVLRYRLEAELEAEAERRAPKPVVNGIDPLEEPPPATPTVCARCNATVPAHQTVITLDGTVCDRCGAGR
;
A
#
# COMPACT_ATOMS: atom_id res chain seq x y z
N MET A 1 38.47 -16.80 32.74
CA MET A 1 38.83 -17.19 31.36
C MET A 1 38.74 -15.93 30.52
N ALA A 2 39.88 -15.42 30.05
CA ALA A 2 39.91 -14.19 29.25
C ALA A 2 39.48 -14.53 27.83
N VAL A 3 38.38 -13.93 27.36
CA VAL A 3 37.97 -14.01 25.95
C VAL A 3 39.03 -13.27 25.15
N GLY A 4 39.75 -13.99 24.30
CA GLY A 4 40.88 -13.44 23.55
C GLY A 4 40.41 -12.50 22.43
N PHE A 5 41.20 -11.48 22.12
CA PHE A 5 40.96 -10.55 21.01
C PHE A 5 40.71 -11.28 19.67
N PHE A 6 41.44 -12.37 19.42
CA PHE A 6 41.25 -13.21 18.23
C PHE A 6 39.92 -13.98 18.22
N ASP A 7 39.40 -14.34 19.40
CA ASP A 7 38.12 -15.02 19.55
C ASP A 7 36.98 -14.05 19.22
N MET A 8 37.09 -12.80 19.67
CA MET A 8 36.11 -11.74 19.37
C MET A 8 36.13 -11.32 17.89
N PHE A 9 37.32 -11.28 17.26
CA PHE A 9 37.48 -10.90 15.86
C PHE A 9 37.02 -12.01 14.89
N LEU A 10 37.32 -13.27 15.20
CA LEU A 10 36.84 -14.40 14.40
C LEU A 10 35.32 -14.58 14.60
N ASP A 11 34.81 -14.46 15.82
CA ASP A 11 33.37 -14.55 16.09
C ASP A 11 32.58 -13.38 15.44
N SER A 12 33.14 -12.17 15.38
CA SER A 12 32.52 -11.04 14.67
C SER A 12 32.47 -11.24 13.16
N ASP A 13 33.56 -11.71 12.54
CA ASP A 13 33.60 -11.95 11.09
C ASP A 13 32.70 -13.12 10.68
N TYR A 14 32.62 -14.17 11.50
CA TYR A 14 31.72 -15.30 11.25
C TYR A 14 30.25 -14.89 11.40
N ARG A 15 29.90 -14.14 12.46
CA ARG A 15 28.53 -13.60 12.63
C ARG A 15 28.14 -12.63 11.52
N GLN A 16 29.04 -11.76 11.10
CA GLN A 16 28.74 -10.83 10.02
C GLN A 16 28.48 -11.56 8.69
N ARG A 17 29.20 -12.66 8.43
CA ARG A 17 28.95 -13.51 7.26
C ARG A 17 27.64 -14.30 7.37
N SER A 18 27.25 -14.77 8.55
CA SER A 18 25.94 -15.40 8.74
C SER A 18 24.81 -14.41 8.53
N ASP A 19 24.91 -13.21 9.10
CA ASP A 19 23.90 -12.16 8.98
C ASP A 19 23.75 -11.70 7.53
N ILE A 20 24.86 -11.56 6.79
CA ILE A 20 24.82 -11.23 5.36
C ILE A 20 24.15 -12.34 4.55
N ASN A 21 24.38 -13.61 4.89
CA ASN A 21 23.75 -14.74 4.20
C ASN A 21 22.26 -14.85 4.53
N GLU A 22 21.86 -14.58 5.77
CA GLU A 22 20.47 -14.56 6.23
C GLU A 22 19.69 -13.42 5.56
N VAL A 23 20.21 -12.19 5.60
CA VAL A 23 19.60 -11.03 4.91
C VAL A 23 19.53 -11.25 3.40
N ARG A 24 20.51 -11.94 2.79
CA ARG A 24 20.48 -12.28 1.37
C ARG A 24 19.44 -13.35 1.04
N GLY A 25 19.23 -14.31 1.95
CA GLY A 25 18.14 -15.29 1.88
C GLY A 25 16.78 -14.59 1.94
N ASP A 26 16.55 -13.79 2.97
CA ASP A 26 15.30 -13.04 3.17
C ASP A 26 15.00 -12.09 2.00
N ALA A 27 16.01 -11.39 1.49
CA ALA A 27 15.85 -10.52 0.33
C ALA A 27 15.57 -11.31 -0.96
N ALA A 28 16.09 -12.52 -1.10
CA ALA A 28 15.79 -13.40 -2.24
C ALA A 28 14.37 -13.95 -2.14
N GLU A 29 13.92 -14.35 -0.95
CA GLU A 29 12.56 -14.82 -0.68
C GLU A 29 11.53 -13.71 -0.88
N ALA A 30 11.79 -12.50 -0.37
CA ALA A 30 10.93 -11.34 -0.57
C ALA A 30 10.79 -10.98 -2.07
N ARG A 31 11.88 -11.09 -2.84
CA ARG A 31 11.84 -10.90 -4.31
C ARG A 31 11.08 -12.01 -5.01
N ALA A 32 11.19 -13.25 -4.57
CA ALA A 32 10.43 -14.37 -5.13
C ALA A 32 8.93 -14.18 -4.90
N MET A 33 8.52 -13.78 -3.69
CA MET A 33 7.12 -13.46 -3.37
C MET A 33 6.61 -12.26 -4.19
N ALA A 34 7.43 -11.21 -4.38
CA ALA A 34 7.07 -10.08 -5.22
C ALA A 34 6.92 -10.48 -6.72
N ALA A 35 7.76 -11.39 -7.20
CA ALA A 35 7.67 -11.91 -8.57
C ALA A 35 6.42 -12.78 -8.77
N GLU A 36 6.08 -13.61 -7.80
CA GLU A 36 4.87 -14.43 -7.85
C GLU A 36 3.60 -13.58 -7.79
N THR A 37 3.53 -12.63 -6.85
CA THR A 37 2.40 -11.70 -6.72
C THR A 37 2.23 -10.86 -7.98
N SER A 38 3.30 -10.30 -8.54
CA SER A 38 3.21 -9.56 -9.81
C SER A 38 2.76 -10.44 -10.99
N ALA A 39 3.17 -11.71 -11.05
CA ALA A 39 2.69 -12.65 -12.06
C ALA A 39 1.20 -13.02 -11.88
N THR A 40 0.71 -13.13 -10.64
CA THR A 40 -0.73 -13.35 -10.38
C THR A 40 -1.57 -12.13 -10.73
N LEU A 41 -1.13 -10.93 -10.37
CA LEU A 41 -1.76 -9.67 -10.76
C LEU A 41 -1.78 -9.50 -12.28
N GLY A 42 -0.68 -9.83 -12.97
CA GLY A 42 -0.62 -9.81 -14.43
C GLY A 42 -1.68 -10.70 -15.09
N ARG A 43 -1.89 -11.90 -14.55
CA ARG A 43 -2.96 -12.81 -15.01
C ARG A 43 -4.35 -12.24 -14.75
N GLN A 44 -4.60 -11.68 -13.56
CA GLN A 44 -5.89 -11.06 -13.24
C GLN A 44 -6.20 -9.87 -14.15
N ILE A 45 -5.21 -9.02 -14.44
CA ILE A 45 -5.35 -7.90 -15.36
C ILE A 45 -5.70 -8.38 -16.77
N ALA A 46 -5.09 -9.47 -17.23
CA ALA A 46 -5.40 -10.04 -18.55
C ALA A 46 -6.86 -10.50 -18.63
N ILE A 47 -7.35 -11.21 -17.60
CA ILE A 47 -8.75 -11.66 -17.51
C ILE A 47 -9.70 -10.47 -17.47
N GLN A 48 -9.41 -9.46 -16.64
CA GLN A 48 -10.24 -8.26 -16.56
C GLN A 48 -10.30 -7.50 -17.89
N ARG A 49 -9.20 -7.43 -18.64
CA ARG A 49 -9.19 -6.82 -19.97
C ARG A 49 -10.10 -7.55 -20.96
N GLU A 50 -10.17 -8.87 -20.89
CA GLU A 50 -11.08 -9.67 -21.71
C GLU A 50 -12.54 -9.40 -21.33
N GLN A 51 -12.86 -9.44 -20.04
CA GLN A 51 -14.20 -9.11 -19.54
C GLN A 51 -14.66 -7.71 -19.94
N ILE A 52 -13.77 -6.71 -19.86
CA ILE A 52 -14.08 -5.33 -20.27
C ILE A 52 -14.38 -5.27 -21.78
N ARG A 53 -13.63 -6.00 -22.62
CA ARG A 53 -13.91 -6.06 -24.07
C ARG A 53 -15.27 -6.71 -24.34
N ASP A 54 -15.59 -7.81 -23.68
CA ASP A 54 -16.86 -8.50 -23.87
C ASP A 54 -18.05 -7.62 -23.44
N LEU A 55 -17.94 -6.97 -22.28
CA LEU A 55 -18.93 -5.99 -21.82
C LEU A 55 -19.07 -4.81 -22.79
N HIS A 56 -17.96 -4.32 -23.35
CA HIS A 56 -17.98 -3.28 -24.37
C HIS A 56 -18.69 -3.73 -25.66
N MET A 57 -18.43 -4.96 -26.12
CA MET A 57 -19.12 -5.52 -27.29
C MET A 57 -20.62 -5.66 -27.03
N LEU A 58 -21.03 -6.16 -25.86
CA LEU A 58 -22.45 -6.31 -25.51
C LEU A 58 -23.17 -4.96 -25.40
N THR A 59 -22.57 -4.00 -24.70
CA THR A 59 -23.17 -2.66 -24.55
C THR A 59 -23.25 -1.91 -25.87
N SER A 60 -22.23 -2.00 -26.73
CA SER A 60 -22.26 -1.40 -28.06
C SER A 60 -23.30 -2.04 -28.99
N MET A 61 -23.46 -3.37 -28.93
CA MET A 61 -24.51 -4.06 -29.68
C MET A 61 -25.92 -3.64 -29.22
N LEU A 62 -26.15 -3.61 -27.90
CA LEU A 62 -27.42 -3.16 -27.33
C LEU A 62 -27.74 -1.71 -27.73
N ALA A 63 -26.74 -0.81 -27.67
CA ALA A 63 -26.91 0.57 -28.10
C ALA A 63 -27.31 0.66 -29.58
N ARG A 64 -26.68 -0.12 -30.47
CA ARG A 64 -27.05 -0.18 -31.89
C ARG A 64 -28.49 -0.65 -32.09
N MET A 65 -28.89 -1.74 -31.42
CA MET A 65 -30.26 -2.26 -31.50
C MET A 65 -31.31 -1.23 -31.03
N LEU A 66 -30.99 -0.45 -29.99
CA LEU A 66 -31.88 0.60 -29.47
C LEU A 66 -31.96 1.82 -30.42
N ILE A 67 -30.88 2.13 -31.13
CA ILE A 67 -30.86 3.17 -32.17
C ILE A 67 -31.66 2.70 -33.40
N GLU A 68 -31.41 1.48 -33.87
CA GLU A 68 -32.09 0.90 -35.04
C GLU A 68 -33.60 0.74 -34.83
N SER A 69 -34.03 0.43 -33.59
CA SER A 69 -35.44 0.38 -33.21
C SER A 69 -36.08 1.75 -33.00
N GLY A 70 -35.32 2.84 -33.10
CA GLY A 70 -35.81 4.22 -32.95
C GLY A 70 -36.18 4.59 -31.51
N VAL A 71 -35.81 3.76 -30.52
CA VAL A 71 -36.07 4.03 -29.10
C VAL A 71 -35.15 5.13 -28.57
N ILE A 72 -33.95 5.25 -29.14
CA ILE A 72 -32.92 6.22 -28.74
C ILE A 72 -32.44 6.99 -29.97
N ASP A 73 -32.38 8.33 -29.86
CA ASP A 73 -31.70 9.18 -30.83
C ASP A 73 -30.17 9.10 -30.61
N GLU A 74 -29.45 8.70 -31.66
CA GLU A 74 -27.99 8.57 -31.66
C GLU A 74 -27.28 9.87 -31.26
N LYS A 75 -27.78 11.03 -31.70
CA LYS A 75 -27.15 12.32 -31.40
C LYS A 75 -27.27 12.66 -29.92
N VAL A 76 -28.43 12.39 -29.32
CA VAL A 76 -28.68 12.62 -27.90
C VAL A 76 -27.85 11.65 -27.05
N LEU A 77 -27.74 10.39 -27.47
CA LEU A 77 -26.92 9.40 -26.79
C LEU A 77 -25.44 9.81 -26.75
N ARG A 78 -24.88 10.23 -27.90
CA ARG A 78 -23.48 10.67 -28.00
C ARG A 78 -23.21 11.88 -27.11
N TYR A 79 -24.06 12.90 -27.17
CA TYR A 79 -23.92 14.10 -26.36
C TYR A 79 -23.92 13.78 -24.85
N ARG A 80 -24.84 12.92 -24.39
CA ARG A 80 -24.88 12.51 -22.98
C ARG A 80 -23.65 11.69 -22.57
N LEU A 81 -23.19 10.81 -23.45
CA LEU A 81 -22.02 9.99 -23.20
C LEU A 81 -20.75 10.84 -23.10
N GLU A 82 -20.58 11.82 -23.97
CA GLU A 82 -19.47 12.79 -23.91
C GLU A 82 -19.51 13.61 -22.62
N ALA A 83 -20.68 14.10 -22.22
CA ALA A 83 -20.85 14.86 -20.99
C ALA A 83 -20.53 14.04 -19.73
N GLU A 84 -20.96 12.77 -19.68
CA GLU A 84 -20.63 11.87 -18.56
C GLU A 84 -19.14 11.50 -18.53
N LEU A 85 -18.51 11.31 -19.70
CA LEU A 85 -17.06 11.05 -19.77
C LEU A 85 -16.25 12.26 -19.27
N GLU A 86 -16.67 13.48 -19.58
CA GLU A 86 -16.05 14.70 -19.08
C GLU A 86 -16.24 14.85 -17.57
N ALA A 87 -17.44 14.61 -17.05
CA ALA A 87 -17.71 14.61 -15.62
C ALA A 87 -16.91 13.54 -14.86
N GLU A 88 -16.74 12.35 -15.43
CA GLU A 88 -15.86 11.31 -14.86
C GLU A 88 -14.40 11.71 -14.90
N ALA A 89 -13.94 12.35 -15.99
CA ALA A 89 -12.57 12.83 -16.11
C ALA A 89 -12.27 13.88 -15.03
N GLU A 90 -13.18 14.81 -14.77
CA GLU A 90 -13.07 15.79 -13.68
C GLU A 90 -13.04 15.13 -12.29
N ARG A 91 -13.84 14.08 -12.06
CA ARG A 91 -13.82 13.33 -10.79
C ARG A 91 -12.51 12.58 -10.56
N ARG A 92 -11.92 12.06 -11.63
CA ARG A 92 -10.64 11.33 -11.59
C ARG A 92 -9.43 12.25 -11.63
N ALA A 93 -9.61 13.50 -12.04
CA ALA A 93 -8.54 14.48 -12.04
C ALA A 93 -8.02 14.64 -10.59
N PRO A 94 -6.70 14.54 -10.38
CA PRO A 94 -6.13 14.78 -9.05
C PRO A 94 -6.48 16.23 -8.67
N LYS A 95 -7.18 16.40 -7.54
CA LYS A 95 -7.52 17.73 -7.05
C LYS A 95 -6.22 18.53 -6.90
N PRO A 96 -6.14 19.76 -7.43
CA PRO A 96 -4.94 20.57 -7.26
C PRO A 96 -4.69 20.73 -5.76
N VAL A 97 -3.48 20.41 -5.32
CA VAL A 97 -3.02 20.69 -3.97
C VAL A 97 -2.94 22.21 -3.84
N VAL A 98 -4.03 22.82 -3.41
CA VAL A 98 -4.07 24.26 -3.14
C VAL A 98 -3.32 24.48 -1.84
N ASN A 99 -2.15 25.10 -1.95
CA ASN A 99 -1.32 25.63 -0.86
C ASN A 99 -0.79 24.59 0.13
N GLY A 100 0.20 23.77 -0.26
CA GLY A 100 1.26 23.24 0.64
C GLY A 100 0.85 22.68 2.02
N ILE A 101 -0.40 22.31 2.19
CA ILE A 101 -0.96 21.66 3.35
C ILE A 101 -1.32 20.29 2.80
N ASP A 102 -0.47 19.33 3.10
CA ASP A 102 -0.68 17.94 2.76
C ASP A 102 -2.13 17.56 3.12
N PRO A 103 -2.87 16.87 2.24
CA PRO A 103 -4.17 16.33 2.61
C PRO A 103 -3.92 15.47 3.85
N LEU A 104 -4.52 15.84 4.99
CA LEU A 104 -4.41 15.16 6.28
C LEU A 104 -4.29 13.66 6.04
N GLU A 105 -3.04 13.19 6.08
CA GLU A 105 -2.70 11.78 6.04
C GLU A 105 -3.53 11.17 7.15
N GLU A 106 -4.42 10.22 6.81
CA GLU A 106 -5.05 9.41 7.84
C GLU A 106 -3.93 8.94 8.76
N PRO A 107 -4.00 9.21 10.08
CA PRO A 107 -2.89 8.93 10.96
C PRO A 107 -2.49 7.48 10.76
N PRO A 108 -1.19 7.18 10.54
CA PRO A 108 -0.73 5.83 10.27
C PRO A 108 -1.32 4.91 11.35
N PRO A 109 -1.78 3.69 10.98
CA PRO A 109 -2.47 2.80 11.90
C PRO A 109 -1.63 2.70 13.17
N ALA A 110 -2.18 3.16 14.29
CA ALA A 110 -1.45 3.34 15.53
C ALA A 110 -0.78 2.02 15.89
N THR A 111 0.51 1.90 15.61
CA THR A 111 1.27 0.70 15.94
C THR A 111 1.28 0.63 17.47
N PRO A 112 0.68 -0.42 18.07
CA PRO A 112 0.71 -0.54 19.51
C PRO A 112 2.14 -0.87 19.94
N THR A 113 2.72 -0.03 20.80
CA THR A 113 4.03 -0.25 21.40
C THR A 113 3.85 -0.68 22.85
N VAL A 114 4.78 -1.49 23.37
CA VAL A 114 4.74 -1.95 24.76
C VAL A 114 5.53 -0.98 25.62
N CYS A 115 4.94 -0.51 26.71
CA CYS A 115 5.62 0.33 27.69
C CYS A 115 6.65 -0.50 28.48
N ALA A 116 7.91 -0.07 28.51
CA ALA A 116 8.99 -0.75 29.21
C ALA A 116 8.83 -0.78 30.75
N ARG A 117 7.98 0.07 31.32
CA ARG A 117 7.77 0.16 32.78
C ARG A 117 6.57 -0.61 33.31
N CYS A 118 5.44 -0.58 32.60
CA CYS A 118 4.20 -1.21 33.05
C CYS A 118 3.74 -2.37 32.16
N ASN A 119 4.49 -2.69 31.10
CA ASN A 119 4.18 -3.72 30.11
C ASN A 119 2.79 -3.59 29.46
N ALA A 120 2.14 -2.44 29.58
CA ALA A 120 0.88 -2.17 28.91
C ALA A 120 1.12 -1.88 27.41
N THR A 121 0.23 -2.41 26.56
CA THR A 121 0.16 -2.05 25.14
C THR A 121 -0.52 -0.70 25.01
N VAL A 122 0.22 0.28 24.50
CA VAL A 122 -0.23 1.67 24.37
C VAL A 122 0.03 2.10 22.93
N PRO A 123 -0.87 2.88 22.30
CA PRO A 123 -0.62 3.35 20.95
C PRO A 123 0.63 4.25 20.90
N ALA A 124 1.42 4.15 19.84
CA ALA A 124 2.72 4.83 19.72
C ALA A 124 2.67 6.35 20.01
N HIS A 125 1.56 7.02 19.70
CA HIS A 125 1.38 8.45 19.94
C HIS A 125 1.22 8.83 21.43
N GLN A 126 1.03 7.86 22.33
CA GLN A 126 0.93 8.04 23.79
C GLN A 126 2.15 7.47 24.53
N THR A 127 3.31 7.44 23.85
CA THR A 127 4.57 6.98 24.41
C THR A 127 5.67 8.02 24.23
N VAL A 128 6.51 8.17 25.26
CA VAL A 128 7.70 9.02 25.28
C VAL A 128 8.94 8.13 25.30
N ILE A 129 9.92 8.44 24.46
CA ILE A 129 11.21 7.74 24.45
C ILE A 129 12.08 8.32 25.57
N THR A 130 12.44 7.48 26.54
CA THR A 130 13.33 7.83 27.67
C THR A 130 14.61 7.00 27.62
N LEU A 131 15.58 7.29 28.51
CA LEU A 131 16.80 6.48 28.66
C LEU A 131 16.52 5.00 28.96
N ASP A 132 15.36 4.70 29.58
CA ASP A 132 14.93 3.34 29.93
C ASP A 132 14.12 2.65 28.80
N GLY A 133 13.96 3.29 27.63
CA GLY A 133 13.14 2.82 26.51
C GLY A 133 11.83 3.58 26.32
N THR A 134 10.89 3.01 25.55
CA THR A 134 9.57 3.57 25.28
C THR A 134 8.66 3.44 26.50
N VAL A 135 8.24 4.55 27.06
CA VAL A 135 7.42 4.61 28.27
C VAL A 135 6.10 5.31 27.95
N CYS A 136 4.96 4.78 28.38
CA CYS A 136 3.67 5.44 28.15
C CYS A 136 3.54 6.76 28.91
N ASP A 137 2.70 7.67 28.43
CA ASP A 137 2.49 8.99 29.04
C ASP A 137 2.14 8.91 30.54
N ARG A 138 1.39 7.88 30.94
CA ARG A 138 1.05 7.63 32.35
C ARG A 138 2.28 7.32 33.22
N CYS A 139 3.26 6.61 32.68
CA CYS A 139 4.51 6.28 33.38
C CYS A 139 5.59 7.36 33.21
N GLY A 140 5.47 8.22 32.18
CA GLY A 140 6.35 9.36 31.92
C GLY A 140 5.98 10.63 32.69
N ALA A 141 4.68 10.90 32.84
CA ALA A 141 4.14 12.08 33.56
C ALA A 141 4.14 11.94 35.09
N GLY A 142 4.53 10.78 35.63
CA GLY A 142 4.67 10.53 37.07
C GLY A 142 5.94 11.10 37.70
N ARG A 143 6.43 12.25 37.21
CA ARG A 143 7.49 13.05 37.85
C ARG A 143 6.91 14.35 38.35
#